data_AF-A0A5Q2Q7V6-F1
#
_entry.id   AF-A0A5Q2Q7V6-F1
#
_cell.length_a   1.000
_cell.length_b   1.000
_cell.length_c   1.000
_cell.angle_alpha   90.00
_cell.angle_beta   90.00
_cell.angle_gamma   90.00
#
_symmetry.space_group_name_H-M   'P 1'
#
loop_
_entity.id
_entity.type
_entity.pdbx_description
1 polymer ?
#
loop_
_entity_poly.entity_id
_entity_poly.type
_entity_poly.pdbx_seq_one_letter_code
_entity_poly.pdbx_strand_id
1 'polypeptide(L)'
;MKSQRYIITAAVGLMAANSLVASASAPRLVADIPPVHSLLSSLTLGVTEPALLLPRGGSAHAFALRPSQAALLSDADLVVWMGPQLMPALERAMQTLAADVESLELLDLPSTARLDVRMDAVFDADHADHADHADHADHADHADHADHADHADHADHADHADHADHADHADHADHDDHDDHAHEGVDPHAWLDPANAQAWVRAMAAQLIAIDGDHADQYRRNLDATLADLTSLDQQLSSMLAPVKASPFVVLHDAFQYLEARYQLANMGAISASDNQAPSPARLQQLIHAMEDAGVVCVMTEPQANTGLINAVTRDGDIKIGELDPAGELLEPGPELYRQLMLNASKSLRACLG
;
A
#
# COMPACT_ATOMS: atom_id res chain seq x y z
N MET A 1 -27.47 -70.44 60.91
CA MET A 1 -27.12 -70.74 59.50
C MET A 1 -28.20 -70.08 58.63
N LYS A 2 -28.04 -68.80 58.26
CA LYS A 2 -27.56 -68.29 56.96
C LYS A 2 -28.43 -68.83 55.79
N SER A 3 -29.39 -68.05 55.29
CA SER A 3 -29.28 -66.88 54.38
C SER A 3 -29.09 -67.31 52.93
N GLN A 4 -30.02 -66.94 52.04
CA GLN A 4 -29.81 -65.89 51.03
C GLN A 4 -31.10 -65.73 50.18
N ARG A 5 -31.66 -64.52 50.15
CA ARG A 5 -32.68 -64.11 49.16
C ARG A 5 -31.95 -63.46 48.00
N TYR A 6 -32.19 -63.93 46.77
CA TYR A 6 -31.60 -63.36 45.56
C TYR A 6 -32.37 -62.09 45.16
N ILE A 7 -31.66 -60.96 45.10
CA ILE A 7 -32.12 -59.70 44.51
C ILE A 7 -31.61 -59.69 43.06
N ILE A 8 -32.53 -59.62 42.11
CA ILE A 8 -32.21 -59.42 40.69
C ILE A 8 -32.06 -57.91 40.49
N THR A 9 -30.82 -57.43 40.39
CA THR A 9 -30.51 -56.04 40.04
C THR A 9 -30.40 -55.94 38.52
N ALA A 10 -31.34 -55.25 37.88
CA ALA A 10 -31.24 -54.88 36.47
C ALA A 10 -30.19 -53.76 36.30
N ALA A 11 -29.07 -54.07 35.65
CA ALA A 11 -28.05 -53.09 35.30
C ALA A 11 -28.47 -52.37 34.01
N VAL A 12 -28.90 -51.12 34.14
CA VAL A 12 -29.03 -50.19 33.01
C VAL A 12 -27.63 -49.69 32.68
N GLY A 13 -27.05 -50.20 31.60
CA GLY A 13 -25.77 -49.72 31.07
C GLY A 13 -25.95 -48.34 30.45
N LEU A 14 -25.46 -47.30 31.12
CA LEU A 14 -25.35 -45.97 30.57
C LEU A 14 -24.14 -45.96 29.62
N MET A 15 -24.37 -46.18 28.32
CA MET A 15 -23.39 -45.91 27.28
C MET A 15 -23.16 -44.39 27.21
N ALA A 16 -22.08 -43.91 27.83
CA ALA A 16 -21.57 -42.58 27.57
C ALA A 16 -21.04 -42.57 26.13
N ALA A 17 -21.83 -42.03 25.20
CA ALA A 17 -21.35 -41.66 23.89
C ALA A 17 -20.39 -40.48 24.07
N ASN A 18 -19.08 -40.76 24.14
CA ASN A 18 -18.07 -39.75 23.93
C ASN A 18 -18.15 -39.32 22.47
N SER A 19 -18.96 -38.30 22.19
CA SER A 19 -18.86 -37.56 20.94
C SER A 19 -17.47 -36.93 20.91
N LEU A 20 -16.55 -37.55 20.19
CA LEU A 20 -15.35 -36.88 19.69
C LEU A 20 -15.87 -35.76 18.80
N VAL A 21 -15.97 -34.54 19.35
CA VAL A 21 -16.07 -33.35 18.53
C VAL A 21 -14.73 -33.27 17.82
N ALA A 22 -14.70 -33.69 16.55
CA ALA A 22 -13.58 -33.39 15.69
C ALA A 22 -13.51 -31.86 15.63
N SER A 23 -12.46 -31.27 16.20
CA SER A 23 -12.16 -29.86 15.98
C SER A 23 -11.81 -29.76 14.50
N ALA A 24 -12.68 -29.16 13.69
CA ALA A 24 -12.36 -28.86 12.31
C ALA A 24 -11.09 -28.00 12.28
N SER A 25 -10.17 -28.30 11.36
CA SER A 25 -8.96 -27.50 11.19
C SER A 25 -9.35 -26.12 10.66
N ALA A 26 -8.99 -25.06 11.37
CA ALA A 26 -9.21 -23.70 10.92
C ALA A 26 -8.41 -23.43 9.62
N PRO A 27 -8.89 -22.53 8.74
CA PRO A 27 -8.24 -22.26 7.46
C PRO A 27 -6.87 -21.57 7.64
N ARG A 28 -5.97 -21.84 6.72
CA ARG A 28 -4.67 -21.17 6.58
C ARG A 28 -4.86 -19.91 5.75
N LEU A 29 -4.75 -18.77 6.40
CA LEU A 29 -5.03 -17.47 5.80
C LEU A 29 -3.75 -16.67 5.64
N VAL A 30 -3.64 -15.96 4.53
CA VAL A 30 -2.49 -15.11 4.23
C VAL A 30 -2.97 -13.71 3.86
N ALA A 31 -2.35 -12.69 4.44
CA ALA A 31 -2.53 -11.29 4.10
C ALA A 31 -1.23 -10.70 3.54
N ASP A 32 -1.34 -9.80 2.56
CA ASP A 32 -0.17 -9.17 1.95
C ASP A 32 0.51 -8.15 2.85
N ILE A 33 -0.23 -7.15 3.32
CA ILE A 33 0.27 -5.99 4.07
C ILE A 33 -0.33 -5.88 5.48
N PRO A 34 0.33 -5.19 6.42
CA PRO A 34 -0.15 -5.09 7.81
C PRO A 34 -1.60 -4.60 8.00
N PRO A 35 -2.14 -3.59 7.28
CA PRO A 35 -3.52 -3.17 7.47
C PRO A 35 -4.52 -4.24 7.01
N VAL A 36 -4.23 -4.96 5.92
CA VAL A 36 -5.06 -6.09 5.46
C VAL A 36 -5.01 -7.24 6.46
N HIS A 37 -3.82 -7.56 6.96
CA HIS A 37 -3.62 -8.54 8.03
C HIS A 37 -4.41 -8.18 9.29
N SER A 38 -4.42 -6.91 9.68
CA SER A 38 -5.14 -6.43 10.84
C SER A 38 -6.66 -6.61 10.71
N LEU A 39 -7.22 -6.20 9.57
CA LEU A 39 -8.65 -6.36 9.28
C LEU A 39 -9.05 -7.84 9.27
N LEU A 40 -8.24 -8.69 8.63
CA LEU A 40 -8.48 -10.14 8.59
C LEU A 40 -8.38 -10.77 9.98
N SER A 41 -7.39 -10.36 10.78
CA SER A 41 -7.21 -10.82 12.17
C SER A 41 -8.41 -10.47 13.06
N SER A 42 -9.01 -9.29 12.88
CA SER A 42 -10.23 -8.93 13.61
C SER A 42 -11.41 -9.84 13.27
N LEU A 43 -11.51 -10.29 12.01
CA LEU A 43 -12.55 -11.23 11.59
C LEU A 43 -12.31 -12.65 12.11
N THR A 44 -11.05 -13.07 12.26
CA THR A 44 -10.69 -14.45 12.61
C THR A 44 -10.35 -14.64 14.09
N LEU A 45 -10.56 -13.61 14.91
CA LEU A 45 -10.31 -13.65 16.35
C LEU A 45 -11.00 -14.86 17.01
N GLY A 46 -10.19 -15.68 17.69
CA GLY A 46 -10.64 -16.92 18.35
C GLY A 46 -10.76 -18.13 17.43
N VAL A 47 -10.42 -18.01 16.14
CA VAL A 47 -10.46 -19.11 15.14
C VAL A 47 -9.06 -19.43 14.63
N THR A 48 -8.40 -18.47 13.99
CA THR A 48 -7.05 -18.62 13.41
C THR A 48 -6.33 -17.28 13.34
N GLU A 49 -5.00 -17.33 13.32
CA GLU A 49 -4.15 -16.16 13.14
C GLU A 49 -3.64 -16.15 11.69
N PRO A 50 -3.98 -15.13 10.87
CA PRO A 50 -3.49 -15.04 9.50
C PRO A 50 -1.97 -14.83 9.47
N ALA A 51 -1.30 -15.38 8.47
CA ALA A 51 0.09 -15.06 8.18
C ALA A 51 0.18 -13.73 7.43
N LEU A 52 1.25 -12.96 7.68
CA LEU A 52 1.56 -11.72 6.97
C LEU A 52 2.73 -11.95 6.00
N LEU A 53 2.55 -11.60 4.72
CA LEU A 53 3.59 -11.74 3.69
C LEU A 53 4.66 -10.67 3.83
N LEU A 54 4.27 -9.39 3.90
CA LEU A 54 5.22 -8.29 3.97
C LEU A 54 6.02 -8.37 5.27
N PRO A 55 7.35 -8.54 5.22
CA PRO A 55 8.15 -8.52 6.44
C PRO A 55 8.09 -7.15 7.10
N ARG A 56 8.31 -7.11 8.42
CA ARG A 56 8.42 -5.86 9.17
C ARG A 56 9.45 -4.93 8.53
N GLY A 57 9.06 -3.68 8.26
CA GLY A 57 9.91 -2.65 7.64
C GLY A 57 10.25 -2.89 6.16
N GLY A 58 9.53 -3.79 5.49
CA GLY A 58 9.65 -3.98 4.04
C GLY A 58 8.67 -3.11 3.27
N SER A 59 9.10 -2.60 2.11
CA SER A 59 8.22 -1.87 1.18
C SER A 59 7.36 -2.82 0.35
N ALA A 60 6.06 -2.51 0.25
CA ALA A 60 5.12 -3.25 -0.58
C ALA A 60 5.40 -3.05 -2.08
N HIS A 61 5.76 -1.83 -2.49
CA HIS A 61 6.10 -1.47 -3.87
C HIS A 61 7.36 -2.18 -4.38
N ALA A 62 8.32 -2.42 -3.48
CA ALA A 62 9.56 -3.14 -3.77
C ALA A 62 9.53 -4.62 -3.36
N PHE A 63 8.34 -5.19 -3.13
CA PHE A 63 8.21 -6.54 -2.61
C PHE A 63 8.86 -7.58 -3.54
N ALA A 64 9.69 -8.44 -2.94
CA ALA A 64 10.29 -9.60 -3.59
C ALA A 64 9.97 -10.86 -2.79
N LEU A 65 9.40 -11.86 -3.48
CA LEU A 65 8.98 -13.09 -2.85
C LEU A 65 10.18 -13.98 -2.47
N ARG A 66 10.26 -14.36 -1.20
CA ARG A 66 11.24 -15.33 -0.68
C ARG A 66 10.69 -16.76 -0.72
N PRO A 67 11.54 -17.80 -0.74
CA PRO A 67 11.08 -19.19 -0.75
C PRO A 67 10.14 -19.56 0.42
N SER A 68 10.34 -18.99 1.61
CA SER A 68 9.45 -19.22 2.74
C SER A 68 8.06 -18.59 2.55
N GLN A 69 7.99 -17.43 1.90
CA GLN A 69 6.72 -16.77 1.56
C GLN A 69 6.00 -17.51 0.43
N ALA A 70 6.75 -18.04 -0.54
CA ALA A 70 6.20 -18.94 -1.56
C ALA A 70 5.52 -20.16 -0.94
N ALA A 71 6.15 -20.79 0.05
CA ALA A 71 5.54 -21.91 0.78
C ALA A 71 4.24 -21.49 1.51
N LEU A 72 4.23 -20.32 2.16
CA LEU A 72 3.01 -19.79 2.78
C LEU A 72 1.87 -19.62 1.78
N LEU A 73 2.16 -19.13 0.57
CA LEU A 73 1.17 -18.95 -0.49
C LEU A 73 0.63 -20.28 -1.00
N SER A 74 1.50 -21.24 -1.31
CA SER A 74 1.08 -22.56 -1.82
C SER A 74 0.31 -23.39 -0.79
N ASP A 75 0.49 -23.11 0.51
CA ASP A 75 -0.24 -23.73 1.61
C ASP A 75 -1.51 -22.97 2.02
N ALA A 76 -1.79 -21.78 1.46
CA ALA A 76 -2.95 -21.01 1.88
C ALA A 76 -4.27 -21.63 1.40
N ASP A 77 -5.30 -21.54 2.22
CA ASP A 77 -6.69 -21.79 1.81
C ASP A 77 -7.32 -20.50 1.25
N LEU A 78 -6.88 -19.33 1.71
CA LEU A 78 -7.27 -18.02 1.19
C LEU A 78 -6.12 -17.00 1.31
N VAL A 79 -5.86 -16.30 0.21
CA VAL A 79 -4.97 -15.13 0.17
C VAL A 79 -5.80 -13.86 0.02
N VAL A 80 -5.69 -12.94 0.97
CA VAL A 80 -6.35 -11.63 0.92
C VAL A 80 -5.29 -10.57 0.67
N TRP A 81 -5.42 -9.82 -0.41
CA TRP A 81 -4.38 -8.90 -0.85
C TRP A 81 -4.94 -7.68 -1.56
N MET A 82 -4.17 -6.61 -1.63
CA MET A 82 -4.60 -5.37 -2.26
C MET A 82 -4.80 -5.54 -3.77
N GLY A 83 -3.86 -6.18 -4.44
CA GLY A 83 -3.90 -6.41 -5.89
C GLY A 83 -2.58 -6.09 -6.58
N PRO A 84 -2.51 -6.29 -7.91
CA PRO A 84 -1.31 -6.11 -8.70
C PRO A 84 -0.82 -4.66 -8.73
N GLN A 85 -1.70 -3.68 -8.49
CA GLN A 85 -1.33 -2.26 -8.45
C GLN A 85 -0.40 -1.93 -7.28
N LEU A 86 -0.46 -2.71 -6.19
CA LEU A 86 0.46 -2.56 -5.06
C LEU A 86 1.66 -3.52 -5.18
N MET A 87 1.39 -4.79 -5.47
CA MET A 87 2.41 -5.86 -5.49
C MET A 87 2.39 -6.66 -6.80
N PRO A 88 2.89 -6.11 -7.93
CA PRO A 88 2.92 -6.84 -9.21
C PRO A 88 3.73 -8.14 -9.16
N ALA A 89 4.71 -8.23 -8.26
CA ALA A 89 5.48 -9.44 -8.03
C ALA A 89 4.65 -10.56 -7.38
N LEU A 90 3.67 -10.21 -6.54
CA LEU A 90 2.79 -11.17 -5.89
C LEU A 90 1.79 -11.76 -6.89
N GLU A 91 1.26 -10.96 -7.82
CA GLU A 91 0.39 -11.44 -8.89
C GLU A 91 1.05 -12.57 -9.69
N ARG A 92 2.27 -12.32 -10.21
CA ARG A 92 3.05 -13.31 -10.96
C ARG A 92 3.33 -14.57 -10.14
N ALA A 93 3.58 -14.43 -8.85
CA ALA A 93 3.79 -15.55 -7.95
C ALA A 93 2.50 -16.37 -7.75
N MET A 94 1.36 -15.72 -7.55
CA MET A 94 0.07 -16.39 -7.41
C MET A 94 -0.29 -17.18 -8.68
N GLN A 95 -0.09 -16.59 -9.86
CA GLN A 95 -0.33 -17.25 -11.16
C GLN A 95 0.53 -18.51 -11.37
N THR A 96 1.71 -18.59 -10.74
CA THR A 96 2.68 -19.68 -10.97
C THR A 96 2.70 -20.73 -9.86
N LEU A 97 2.54 -20.32 -8.60
CA LEU A 97 2.77 -21.15 -7.41
C LEU A 97 1.48 -21.49 -6.63
N ALA A 98 0.41 -20.73 -6.87
CA ALA A 98 -0.81 -20.78 -6.08
C ALA A 98 -2.06 -20.56 -6.97
N ALA A 99 -2.01 -21.02 -8.22
CA ALA A 99 -3.08 -20.76 -9.20
C ALA A 99 -4.45 -21.34 -8.79
N ASP A 100 -4.43 -22.42 -7.99
CA ASP A 100 -5.63 -23.07 -7.45
C ASP A 100 -6.02 -22.54 -6.07
N VAL A 101 -5.24 -21.62 -5.48
CA VAL A 101 -5.53 -21.03 -4.18
C VAL A 101 -6.55 -19.92 -4.36
N GLU A 102 -7.57 -19.92 -3.51
CA GLU A 102 -8.57 -18.87 -3.53
C GLU A 102 -7.93 -17.54 -3.10
N SER A 103 -8.21 -16.47 -3.86
CA SER A 103 -7.69 -15.14 -3.55
C SER A 103 -8.78 -14.09 -3.61
N LEU A 104 -8.67 -13.11 -2.71
CA LEU A 104 -9.55 -11.95 -2.63
C LEU A 104 -8.72 -10.69 -2.88
N GLU A 105 -8.86 -10.15 -4.09
CA GLU A 105 -8.24 -8.90 -4.50
C GLU A 105 -9.10 -7.70 -4.06
N LEU A 106 -8.62 -6.96 -3.06
CA LEU A 106 -9.42 -5.93 -2.40
C LEU A 106 -9.64 -4.70 -3.28
N LEU A 107 -8.65 -4.30 -4.08
CA LEU A 107 -8.76 -3.12 -4.92
C LEU A 107 -9.72 -3.32 -6.10
N ASP A 108 -9.88 -4.55 -6.60
CA ASP A 108 -10.81 -4.87 -7.69
C ASP A 108 -12.24 -5.19 -7.24
N LEU A 109 -12.51 -5.23 -5.93
CA LEU A 109 -13.87 -5.42 -5.45
C LEU A 109 -14.79 -4.28 -5.96
N PRO A 110 -15.98 -4.59 -6.51
CA PRO A 110 -16.92 -3.57 -6.99
C PRO A 110 -17.38 -2.58 -5.93
N SER A 111 -17.25 -2.95 -4.65
CA SER A 111 -17.58 -2.11 -3.49
C SER A 111 -16.44 -1.19 -3.04
N THR A 112 -15.25 -1.31 -3.64
CA THR A 112 -14.09 -0.47 -3.31
C THR A 112 -14.21 0.85 -4.05
N ALA A 113 -14.22 1.95 -3.31
CA ALA A 113 -14.01 3.26 -3.89
C ALA A 113 -12.54 3.34 -4.33
N ARG A 114 -12.33 3.67 -5.62
CA ARG A 114 -11.02 3.78 -6.26
C ARG A 114 -10.75 5.23 -6.64
N LEU A 115 -9.50 5.64 -6.50
CA LEU A 115 -8.98 6.92 -6.97
C LEU A 115 -7.87 6.65 -7.97
N ASP A 116 -7.74 7.53 -8.96
CA ASP A 116 -6.65 7.46 -9.94
C ASP A 116 -5.36 8.02 -9.33
N VAL A 117 -4.22 7.49 -9.76
CA VAL A 117 -2.89 7.94 -9.34
C VAL A 117 -2.70 9.41 -9.72
N ARG A 118 -2.21 10.23 -8.77
CA ARG A 118 -1.79 11.61 -9.06
C ARG A 118 -0.31 11.65 -9.44
N MET A 119 0.04 12.47 -10.42
CA MET A 119 1.42 12.56 -10.95
C MET A 119 2.12 13.89 -10.62
N ASP A 120 1.36 14.91 -10.20
CA ASP A 120 1.89 16.26 -9.93
C ASP A 120 2.17 16.48 -8.44
N ALA A 121 3.31 17.06 -8.07
CA ALA A 121 3.69 17.33 -6.67
C ALA A 121 3.20 18.69 -6.21
N VAL A 122 2.47 19.38 -7.07
CA VAL A 122 1.65 20.50 -6.71
C VAL A 122 0.29 20.10 -7.19
N PHE A 123 -0.52 19.56 -6.28
CA PHE A 123 -1.89 19.23 -6.60
C PHE A 123 -2.61 20.58 -6.71
N ASP A 124 -2.98 20.97 -7.92
CA ASP A 124 -3.73 22.20 -8.14
C ASP A 124 -5.03 22.11 -7.31
N ALA A 125 -5.20 23.04 -6.38
CA ALA A 125 -6.40 23.13 -5.55
C ALA A 125 -7.67 23.48 -6.36
N ASP A 126 -7.52 23.68 -7.68
CA ASP A 126 -8.50 24.23 -8.62
C ASP A 126 -8.86 23.27 -9.78
N HIS A 127 -9.01 21.96 -9.53
CA HIS A 127 -9.75 21.10 -10.48
C HIS A 127 -11.27 21.28 -10.31
N ALA A 128 -11.72 22.51 -10.53
CA ALA A 128 -13.08 22.85 -10.93
C ALA A 128 -12.99 23.45 -12.35
N ASP A 129 -13.22 22.60 -13.36
CA ASP A 129 -13.59 22.91 -14.75
C ASP A 129 -12.89 24.08 -15.47
N HIS A 130 -12.04 23.80 -16.47
CA HIS A 130 -11.97 24.52 -17.77
C HIS A 130 -11.16 23.63 -18.75
N ALA A 131 -11.76 22.95 -19.74
CA ALA A 131 -12.34 23.46 -20.98
C ALA A 131 -11.38 24.32 -21.81
N ASP A 132 -10.84 23.70 -22.88
CA ASP A 132 -10.27 24.26 -24.12
C ASP A 132 -9.36 25.50 -24.04
N HIS A 133 -8.09 25.32 -24.40
CA HIS A 133 -7.41 26.32 -25.23
C HIS A 133 -6.54 25.68 -26.31
N ALA A 134 -7.00 25.92 -27.54
CA ALA A 134 -6.37 25.66 -28.81
C ALA A 134 -5.17 26.58 -29.10
N ASP A 135 -4.32 26.08 -30.01
CA ASP A 135 -3.40 26.77 -30.92
C ASP A 135 -2.34 27.70 -30.33
N HIS A 136 -1.07 27.35 -30.55
CA HIS A 136 -0.09 28.30 -31.09
C HIS A 136 0.92 27.60 -32.01
N ALA A 137 0.71 27.84 -33.31
CA ALA A 137 1.71 27.72 -34.35
C ALA A 137 2.69 28.92 -34.33
N ASP A 138 3.80 28.71 -35.04
CA ASP A 138 4.88 29.62 -35.42
C ASP A 138 6.01 29.83 -34.39
N HIS A 139 7.22 29.38 -34.75
CA HIS A 139 8.28 30.32 -35.19
C HIS A 139 9.37 29.60 -36.00
N ALA A 140 9.55 30.11 -37.22
CA ALA A 140 10.65 29.80 -38.13
C ALA A 140 11.85 30.73 -37.90
N ASP A 141 13.00 30.24 -38.37
CA ASP A 141 14.26 30.92 -38.70
C ASP A 141 15.13 31.48 -37.56
N HIS A 142 16.36 30.96 -37.45
CA HIS A 142 17.57 31.78 -37.61
C HIS A 142 18.76 30.92 -38.05
N ALA A 143 19.32 31.30 -39.20
CA ALA A 143 20.54 30.80 -39.79
C ALA A 143 21.79 31.56 -39.30
N ASP A 144 22.92 30.91 -39.51
CA ASP A 144 24.31 31.39 -39.57
C ASP A 144 24.98 31.90 -38.29
N HIS A 145 26.03 31.18 -37.87
CA HIS A 145 27.37 31.79 -37.72
C HIS A 145 28.46 30.74 -37.93
N ALA A 146 29.24 30.95 -38.98
CA ALA A 146 30.51 30.31 -39.28
C ALA A 146 31.67 31.07 -38.61
N ASP A 147 32.81 30.37 -38.56
CA ASP A 147 34.16 30.77 -38.20
C ASP A 147 34.50 30.82 -36.70
N HIS A 148 35.38 29.89 -36.27
CA HIS A 148 36.76 30.25 -35.97
C HIS A 148 37.69 29.03 -36.06
N ALA A 149 38.72 29.19 -36.89
CA ALA A 149 39.85 28.29 -37.07
C ALA A 149 40.98 28.57 -36.07
N ASP A 150 41.83 27.56 -35.94
CA ASP A 150 43.19 27.52 -35.41
C ASP A 150 43.38 27.54 -33.89
N HIS A 151 43.80 26.38 -33.35
CA HIS A 151 45.09 26.29 -32.68
C HIS A 151 45.71 24.91 -32.86
N ALA A 152 46.98 24.95 -33.30
CA ALA A 152 47.85 23.85 -33.61
C ALA A 152 48.57 23.27 -32.38
N ASP A 153 49.06 22.06 -32.59
CA ASP A 153 50.15 21.35 -31.91
C ASP A 153 49.93 20.88 -30.46
N HIS A 154 49.78 19.56 -30.31
CA HIS A 154 50.77 18.78 -29.57
C HIS A 154 50.89 17.36 -30.15
N ALA A 155 52.13 17.03 -30.49
CA ALA A 155 52.58 15.77 -31.05
C ALA A 155 52.83 14.70 -29.98
N ASP A 156 52.84 13.46 -30.48
CA ASP A 156 53.41 12.22 -29.94
C ASP A 156 52.71 11.56 -28.76
N HIS A 157 52.05 10.42 -29.04
CA HIS A 157 52.59 9.11 -28.62
C HIS A 157 52.19 8.01 -29.59
N ALA A 158 53.22 7.26 -30.00
CA ALA A 158 53.18 6.11 -30.89
C ALA A 158 52.70 4.83 -30.19
N ASP A 159 52.31 3.89 -31.05
CA ASP A 159 52.14 2.45 -30.86
C ASP A 159 50.91 1.98 -30.06
N HIS A 160 49.96 1.36 -30.76
CA HIS A 160 49.91 -0.10 -30.87
C HIS A 160 49.04 -0.55 -32.05
N ALA A 161 49.65 -1.36 -32.91
CA ALA A 161 49.01 -2.11 -33.96
C ALA A 161 48.34 -3.39 -33.40
N ASP A 162 47.38 -3.87 -34.20
CA ASP A 162 46.73 -5.17 -34.20
C ASP A 162 45.72 -5.45 -33.07
N HIS A 163 44.44 -5.50 -33.44
CA HIS A 163 43.71 -6.76 -33.47
C HIS A 163 42.55 -6.69 -34.48
N ALA A 164 42.70 -7.49 -35.53
CA ALA A 164 41.62 -7.93 -36.39
C ALA A 164 40.72 -8.94 -35.67
N ASP A 165 39.52 -9.08 -36.23
CA ASP A 165 38.48 -10.09 -35.96
C ASP A 165 37.62 -9.86 -34.73
N HIS A 166 36.40 -9.36 -34.96
CA HIS A 166 35.19 -10.08 -34.58
C HIS A 166 34.04 -9.69 -35.53
N ALA A 167 33.76 -10.61 -36.46
CA ALA A 167 32.49 -10.70 -37.14
C ALA A 167 31.44 -11.33 -36.21
N ASP A 168 30.18 -11.04 -36.53
CA ASP A 168 28.93 -11.64 -36.04
C ASP A 168 28.40 -11.16 -34.67
N HIS A 169 27.61 -10.09 -34.73
CA HIS A 169 26.35 -10.04 -33.99
C HIS A 169 25.24 -9.54 -34.91
N ALA A 170 24.51 -10.52 -35.45
CA ALA A 170 23.20 -10.34 -36.05
C ALA A 170 22.15 -10.09 -34.94
N ASP A 171 21.15 -9.30 -35.32
CA ASP A 171 19.84 -9.15 -34.70
C ASP A 171 19.78 -8.54 -33.29
N HIS A 172 19.79 -7.20 -33.25
CA HIS A 172 19.00 -6.44 -32.29
C HIS A 172 17.84 -5.76 -33.03
N ALA A 173 16.83 -6.55 -33.36
CA ALA A 173 15.47 -6.07 -33.58
C ALA A 173 14.74 -6.22 -32.24
N ASP A 174 14.66 -5.13 -31.50
CA ASP A 174 13.55 -4.71 -30.63
C ASP A 174 14.03 -3.46 -29.88
N HIS A 175 14.08 -2.36 -30.62
CA HIS A 175 13.90 -1.06 -30.01
C HIS A 175 12.39 -0.87 -29.91
N ASP A 176 11.82 -1.32 -28.79
CA ASP A 176 10.53 -0.80 -28.37
C ASP A 176 10.73 0.68 -28.04
N ASP A 177 10.30 1.50 -29.00
CA ASP A 177 9.89 2.88 -28.78
C ASP A 177 8.89 2.90 -27.63
N HIS A 178 9.32 3.44 -26.49
CA HIS A 178 8.40 3.90 -25.44
C HIS A 178 8.65 5.39 -25.21
N ASP A 179 8.40 6.17 -26.25
CA ASP A 179 7.94 7.55 -26.11
C ASP A 179 6.41 7.52 -25.86
N ASP A 180 5.95 8.33 -24.88
CA ASP A 180 4.55 8.65 -24.53
C ASP A 180 3.67 7.64 -23.74
N HIS A 181 4.11 7.22 -22.54
CA HIS A 181 3.16 6.70 -21.52
C HIS A 181 2.78 7.78 -20.51
N ALA A 182 1.92 8.70 -20.94
CA ALA A 182 1.18 9.54 -20.03
C ALA A 182 0.12 8.69 -19.26
N HIS A 183 0.53 8.19 -18.08
CA HIS A 183 -0.21 8.33 -16.82
C HIS A 183 -1.61 7.66 -16.68
N GLU A 184 -1.70 6.33 -16.60
CA GLU A 184 -2.95 5.61 -16.26
C GLU A 184 -2.74 4.59 -15.12
N GLY A 185 -3.62 4.58 -14.10
CA GLY A 185 -3.59 3.60 -13.02
C GLY A 185 -4.43 3.98 -11.80
N VAL A 186 -4.81 2.97 -11.01
CA VAL A 186 -5.54 3.14 -9.74
C VAL A 186 -4.53 3.28 -8.59
N ASP A 187 -4.70 4.29 -7.74
CA ASP A 187 -3.94 4.43 -6.50
C ASP A 187 -4.17 3.21 -5.60
N PRO A 188 -3.11 2.43 -5.28
CA PRO A 188 -3.25 1.22 -4.49
C PRO A 188 -3.49 1.46 -2.99
N HIS A 189 -3.37 2.70 -2.49
CA HIS A 189 -3.39 3.00 -1.05
C HIS A 189 -4.80 3.10 -0.44
N ALA A 190 -5.76 2.36 -1.02
CA ALA A 190 -7.19 2.41 -0.69
C ALA A 190 -7.53 2.05 0.77
N TRP A 191 -6.59 1.42 1.51
CA TRP A 191 -6.80 1.05 2.92
C TRP A 191 -6.84 2.26 3.84
N LEU A 192 -6.35 3.42 3.39
CA LEU A 192 -6.38 4.67 4.13
C LEU A 192 -7.76 5.37 4.09
N ASP A 193 -8.79 4.72 3.53
CA ASP A 193 -10.20 5.07 3.72
C ASP A 193 -10.92 4.02 4.59
N PRO A 194 -11.40 4.37 5.81
CA PRO A 194 -12.20 3.46 6.63
C PRO A 194 -13.50 2.97 5.98
N ALA A 195 -14.04 3.68 4.99
CA ALA A 195 -15.20 3.21 4.22
C ALA A 195 -14.84 2.02 3.32
N ASN A 196 -13.67 2.05 2.68
CA ASN A 196 -13.13 0.89 1.94
C ASN A 196 -12.88 -0.28 2.89
N ALA A 197 -12.26 -0.05 4.06
CA ALA A 197 -12.07 -1.10 5.06
C ALA A 197 -13.39 -1.75 5.48
N GLN A 198 -14.47 -0.97 5.65
CA GLN A 198 -15.80 -1.52 5.93
C GLN A 198 -16.36 -2.38 4.79
N ALA A 199 -16.13 -2.00 3.53
CA ALA A 199 -16.52 -2.81 2.38
C ALA A 199 -15.75 -4.13 2.36
N TRP A 200 -14.44 -4.08 2.60
CA TRP A 200 -13.57 -5.23 2.58
C TRP A 200 -13.87 -6.23 3.68
N VAL A 201 -14.08 -5.80 4.93
CA VAL A 201 -14.38 -6.75 6.01
C VAL A 201 -15.67 -7.53 5.77
N ARG A 202 -16.64 -6.94 5.05
CA ARG A 202 -17.86 -7.66 4.62
C ARG A 202 -17.54 -8.73 3.56
N ALA A 203 -16.71 -8.39 2.57
CA ALA A 203 -16.29 -9.34 1.55
C ALA A 203 -15.42 -10.47 2.14
N MET A 204 -14.44 -10.13 2.96
CA MET A 204 -13.60 -11.08 3.70
C MET A 204 -14.45 -12.02 4.56
N ALA A 205 -15.40 -11.50 5.34
CA ALA A 205 -16.26 -12.33 6.19
C ALA A 205 -17.16 -13.27 5.37
N ALA A 206 -17.69 -12.80 4.23
CA ALA A 206 -18.45 -13.66 3.32
C ALA A 206 -17.59 -14.82 2.78
N GLN A 207 -16.33 -14.53 2.42
CA GLN A 207 -15.39 -15.53 1.95
C GLN A 207 -15.01 -16.54 3.05
N LEU A 208 -14.70 -16.05 4.26
CA LEU A 208 -14.41 -16.88 5.42
C LEU A 208 -15.55 -17.84 5.75
N ILE A 209 -16.80 -17.36 5.71
CA ILE A 209 -17.99 -18.18 5.95
C ILE A 209 -18.17 -19.25 4.86
N ALA A 210 -17.78 -18.96 3.62
CA ALA A 210 -17.88 -19.90 2.51
C ALA A 210 -16.86 -21.05 2.63
N ILE A 211 -15.62 -20.74 3.03
CA ILE A 211 -14.55 -21.74 3.14
C ILE A 211 -14.53 -22.47 4.50
N ASP A 212 -15.03 -21.84 5.56
CA ASP A 212 -15.07 -22.39 6.93
C ASP A 212 -16.45 -22.16 7.57
N GLY A 213 -17.40 -22.97 7.10
CA GLY A 213 -18.80 -22.92 7.56
C GLY A 213 -19.00 -23.31 9.03
N ASP A 214 -18.07 -24.07 9.62
CA ASP A 214 -18.14 -24.52 11.01
C ASP A 214 -17.96 -23.33 11.99
N HIS A 215 -17.17 -22.32 11.59
CA HIS A 215 -16.96 -21.10 12.37
C HIS A 215 -17.82 -19.90 11.92
N ALA A 216 -18.79 -20.11 11.03
CA ALA A 216 -19.57 -19.04 10.42
C ALA A 216 -20.23 -18.07 11.43
N ASP A 217 -20.74 -18.58 12.56
CA ASP A 217 -21.34 -17.75 13.60
C ASP A 217 -20.31 -16.87 14.33
N GLN A 218 -19.07 -17.34 14.47
CA GLN A 218 -17.99 -16.54 15.04
C GLN A 218 -17.58 -15.42 14.08
N TYR A 219 -17.45 -15.72 12.78
CA TYR A 219 -17.15 -14.70 11.77
C TYR A 219 -18.22 -13.62 11.68
N ARG A 220 -19.51 -13.98 11.76
CA ARG A 220 -20.61 -12.99 11.80
C ARG A 220 -20.51 -12.07 13.02
N ARG A 221 -20.26 -12.61 14.21
CA ARG A 221 -20.07 -11.80 15.43
C ARG A 221 -18.85 -10.88 15.34
N ASN A 222 -17.73 -11.39 14.83
CA ASN A 222 -16.52 -10.63 14.65
C ASN A 222 -16.70 -9.53 13.59
N LEU A 223 -17.44 -9.80 12.51
CA LEU A 223 -17.82 -8.80 11.51
C LEU A 223 -18.64 -7.67 12.12
N ASP A 224 -19.68 -7.99 12.89
CA ASP A 224 -20.54 -6.98 13.54
C ASP A 224 -19.73 -6.07 14.46
N ALA A 225 -18.83 -6.64 15.28
CA ALA A 225 -17.92 -5.89 16.14
C ALA A 225 -16.96 -5.01 15.32
N THR A 226 -16.31 -5.59 14.30
CA THR A 226 -15.35 -4.88 13.45
C THR A 226 -16.00 -3.70 12.71
N LEU A 227 -17.22 -3.87 12.19
CA LEU A 227 -17.96 -2.79 11.53
C LEU A 227 -18.33 -1.66 12.50
N ALA A 228 -18.73 -1.99 13.73
CA ALA A 228 -18.99 -0.99 14.77
C ALA A 228 -17.71 -0.21 15.13
N ASP A 229 -16.59 -0.91 15.25
CA ASP A 229 -15.29 -0.29 15.55
C ASP A 229 -14.79 0.62 14.43
N LEU A 230 -14.91 0.20 13.16
CA LEU A 230 -14.55 1.01 12.00
C LEU A 230 -15.46 2.25 11.86
N THR A 231 -16.75 2.12 12.16
CA THR A 231 -17.69 3.26 12.17
C THR A 231 -17.31 4.28 13.25
N SER A 232 -17.00 3.79 14.45
CA SER A 232 -16.55 4.63 15.57
C SER A 232 -15.21 5.30 15.27
N LEU A 233 -14.27 4.56 14.67
CA LEU A 233 -12.99 5.09 14.21
C LEU A 233 -13.18 6.22 13.20
N ASP A 234 -13.97 6.02 12.14
CA ASP A 234 -14.21 7.06 11.12
C ASP A 234 -14.77 8.37 11.73
N GLN A 235 -15.72 8.27 12.66
CA GLN A 235 -16.27 9.42 13.39
C GLN A 235 -15.21 10.13 14.25
N GLN A 236 -14.35 9.35 14.90
CA GLN A 236 -13.25 9.87 15.71
C GLN A 236 -12.23 10.62 14.84
N LEU A 237 -11.82 10.03 13.70
CA LEU A 237 -10.87 10.63 12.77
C LEU A 237 -11.44 11.92 12.16
N SER A 238 -12.71 11.91 11.73
CA SER A 238 -13.38 13.11 11.24
C SER A 238 -13.38 14.23 12.28
N SER A 239 -13.61 13.91 13.55
CA SER A 239 -13.60 14.92 14.63
C SER A 239 -12.19 15.42 14.93
N MET A 240 -11.20 14.54 14.91
CA MET A 240 -9.79 14.89 15.15
C MET A 240 -9.25 15.80 14.06
N LEU A 241 -9.54 15.50 12.78
CA LEU A 241 -8.97 16.19 11.63
C LEU A 241 -9.74 17.46 11.23
N ALA A 242 -10.99 17.63 11.67
CA ALA A 242 -11.80 18.80 11.34
C ALA A 242 -11.09 20.16 11.49
N PRO A 243 -10.27 20.42 12.54
CA PRO A 243 -9.61 21.71 12.71
C PRO A 243 -8.44 21.98 11.76
N VAL A 244 -7.91 20.97 11.06
CA VAL A 244 -6.72 21.10 10.18
C VAL A 244 -7.02 20.83 8.71
N LYS A 245 -8.30 20.66 8.34
CA LYS A 245 -8.72 20.35 6.95
C LYS A 245 -8.12 21.29 5.90
N ALA A 246 -8.13 22.59 6.18
CA ALA A 246 -7.66 23.63 5.27
C ALA A 246 -6.18 24.00 5.47
N SER A 247 -5.45 23.33 6.36
CA SER A 247 -4.05 23.63 6.60
C SER A 247 -3.19 22.89 5.57
N PRO A 248 -2.44 23.61 4.72
CA PRO A 248 -1.66 22.99 3.66
C PRO A 248 -0.46 22.23 4.24
N PHE A 249 -0.24 21.02 3.73
CA PHE A 249 0.93 20.19 4.04
C PHE A 249 1.43 19.49 2.78
N VAL A 250 2.65 18.94 2.86
CA VAL A 250 3.27 18.12 1.82
C VAL A 250 3.66 16.79 2.43
N VAL A 251 3.56 15.70 1.66
CA VAL A 251 3.98 14.36 2.05
C VAL A 251 5.26 13.92 1.34
N LEU A 252 5.94 12.91 1.87
CA LEU A 252 7.12 12.35 1.21
C LEU A 252 6.75 11.55 -0.04
N HIS A 253 5.82 10.60 0.08
CA HIS A 253 5.24 9.84 -1.03
C HIS A 253 3.72 10.01 -1.04
N ASP A 254 3.12 9.92 -2.22
CA ASP A 254 1.67 10.06 -2.36
C ASP A 254 0.92 8.74 -2.06
N ALA A 255 0.69 8.42 -0.77
CA ALA A 255 -0.24 7.34 -0.38
C ALA A 255 -1.53 7.84 0.26
N PHE A 256 -1.59 9.11 0.66
CA PHE A 256 -2.63 9.55 1.60
C PHE A 256 -3.87 10.10 0.89
N GLN A 257 -3.96 10.00 -0.45
CA GLN A 257 -5.06 10.51 -1.25
C GLN A 257 -6.44 10.04 -0.76
N TYR A 258 -6.57 8.77 -0.37
CA TYR A 258 -7.82 8.24 0.19
C TYR A 258 -8.19 8.87 1.55
N LEU A 259 -7.21 9.05 2.43
CA LEU A 259 -7.39 9.74 3.72
C LEU A 259 -7.77 11.21 3.50
N GLU A 260 -7.08 11.86 2.56
CA GLU A 260 -7.29 13.25 2.18
C GLU A 260 -8.69 13.47 1.62
N ALA A 261 -9.12 12.64 0.67
CA ALA A 261 -10.45 12.71 0.08
C ALA A 261 -11.54 12.48 1.13
N ARG A 262 -11.36 11.48 2.02
CA ARG A 262 -12.32 11.16 3.08
C ARG A 262 -12.51 12.31 4.07
N TYR A 263 -11.40 12.94 4.48
CA TYR A 263 -11.41 13.95 5.53
C TYR A 263 -11.23 15.39 5.05
N GLN A 264 -11.17 15.61 3.73
CA GLN A 264 -10.98 16.91 3.08
C GLN A 264 -9.72 17.62 3.57
N LEU A 265 -8.58 16.91 3.54
CA LEU A 265 -7.29 17.45 3.92
C LEU A 265 -6.62 18.14 2.71
N ALA A 266 -6.01 19.31 2.94
CA ALA A 266 -5.32 20.09 1.91
C ALA A 266 -3.86 19.62 1.71
N ASN A 267 -3.67 18.42 1.17
CA ASN A 267 -2.34 18.02 0.71
C ASN A 267 -1.99 18.81 -0.56
N MET A 268 -0.85 19.48 -0.55
CA MET A 268 -0.35 20.26 -1.66
C MET A 268 0.49 19.43 -2.62
N GLY A 269 1.01 18.27 -2.18
CA GLY A 269 2.00 17.56 -2.99
C GLY A 269 2.71 16.43 -2.32
N ALA A 270 3.39 15.61 -3.14
CA ALA A 270 4.35 14.62 -2.67
C ALA A 270 5.77 14.93 -3.17
N ILE A 271 6.77 14.78 -2.30
CA ILE A 271 8.18 14.95 -2.68
C ILE A 271 8.58 13.90 -3.73
N SER A 272 8.12 12.66 -3.58
CA SER A 272 8.36 11.54 -4.49
C SER A 272 7.05 10.87 -4.91
N ALA A 273 7.05 10.24 -6.09
CA ALA A 273 5.94 9.40 -6.56
C ALA A 273 5.85 8.06 -5.81
N SER A 274 6.96 7.56 -5.24
CA SER A 274 6.95 6.33 -4.42
C SER A 274 8.03 6.34 -3.34
N ASP A 275 7.88 5.47 -2.34
CA ASP A 275 8.79 5.27 -1.20
C ASP A 275 10.23 4.88 -1.60
N ASN A 276 10.42 4.36 -2.81
CA ASN A 276 11.70 3.85 -3.32
C ASN A 276 12.26 4.62 -4.54
N GLN A 277 11.73 5.80 -4.83
CA GLN A 277 12.23 6.67 -5.91
C GLN A 277 12.69 8.02 -5.35
N ALA A 278 13.83 8.52 -5.82
CA ALA A 278 14.29 9.86 -5.46
C ALA A 278 13.72 10.89 -6.44
N PRO A 279 13.32 12.09 -5.98
CA PRO A 279 12.90 13.15 -6.89
C PRO A 279 14.06 13.70 -7.71
N SER A 280 13.74 14.22 -8.91
CA SER A 280 14.71 14.98 -9.69
C SER A 280 15.01 16.34 -9.03
N PRO A 281 16.21 16.94 -9.25
CA PRO A 281 16.53 18.26 -8.71
C PRO A 281 15.57 19.37 -9.15
N ALA A 282 15.12 19.34 -10.41
CA ALA A 282 14.15 20.29 -10.94
C ALA A 282 12.79 20.17 -10.22
N ARG A 283 12.37 18.93 -9.97
CA ARG A 283 11.15 18.64 -9.21
C ARG A 283 11.23 19.16 -7.78
N LEU A 284 12.36 18.91 -7.11
CA LEU A 284 12.59 19.39 -5.75
C LEU A 284 12.49 20.92 -5.67
N GLN A 285 13.03 21.63 -6.66
CA GLN A 285 12.93 23.10 -6.73
C GLN A 285 11.51 23.58 -6.95
N GLN A 286 10.73 22.95 -7.84
CA GLN A 286 9.32 23.30 -8.05
C GLN A 286 8.50 23.16 -6.76
N LEU A 287 8.72 22.08 -6.02
CA LEU A 287 8.02 21.83 -4.77
C LEU A 287 8.38 22.87 -3.70
N ILE A 288 9.66 23.21 -3.55
CA ILE A 288 10.09 24.24 -2.58
C ILE A 288 9.41 25.59 -2.88
N HIS A 289 9.35 26.01 -4.15
CA HIS A 289 8.66 27.25 -4.53
C HIS A 289 7.16 27.17 -4.23
N ALA A 290 6.49 26.07 -4.58
CA ALA A 290 5.06 25.90 -4.29
C ALA A 290 4.76 25.88 -2.78
N MET A 291 5.66 25.31 -1.97
CA MET A 291 5.54 25.32 -0.52
C MET A 291 5.67 26.73 0.06
N GLU A 292 6.60 27.54 -0.45
CA GLU A 292 6.76 28.94 -0.07
C GLU A 292 5.53 29.76 -0.43
N ASP A 293 5.03 29.62 -1.66
CA ASP A 293 3.87 30.36 -2.16
C ASP A 293 2.56 30.02 -1.42
N ALA A 294 2.36 28.73 -1.11
CA ALA A 294 1.18 28.26 -0.38
C ALA A 294 1.29 28.46 1.15
N GLY A 295 2.44 28.91 1.66
CA GLY A 295 2.68 29.07 3.09
C GLY A 295 2.60 27.74 3.85
N VAL A 296 3.13 26.66 3.26
CA VAL A 296 3.13 25.32 3.87
C VAL A 296 3.85 25.35 5.22
N VAL A 297 3.16 24.88 6.25
CA VAL A 297 3.68 24.88 7.63
C VAL A 297 4.21 23.52 8.06
N CYS A 298 4.00 22.48 7.25
CA CYS A 298 4.26 21.10 7.60
C CYS A 298 4.71 20.23 6.42
N VAL A 299 5.75 19.44 6.65
CA VAL A 299 6.16 18.32 5.79
C VAL A 299 5.99 17.02 6.56
N MET A 300 5.29 16.06 5.98
CA MET A 300 5.09 14.73 6.53
C MET A 300 6.09 13.76 5.91
N THR A 301 6.90 13.13 6.75
CA THR A 301 7.92 12.16 6.37
C THR A 301 7.46 10.75 6.73
N GLU A 302 8.24 9.74 6.35
CA GLU A 302 7.99 8.35 6.73
C GLU A 302 9.06 7.82 7.68
N PRO A 303 8.77 6.75 8.45
CA PRO A 303 9.75 6.19 9.37
C PRO A 303 11.05 5.70 8.70
N GLN A 304 11.00 5.27 7.44
CA GLN A 304 12.15 4.79 6.68
C GLN A 304 12.79 5.88 5.79
N ALA A 305 12.34 7.14 5.90
CA ALA A 305 12.72 8.21 4.99
C ALA A 305 14.21 8.60 5.10
N ASN A 306 14.80 8.96 3.96
CA ASN A 306 16.15 9.50 3.92
C ASN A 306 16.19 10.94 4.47
N THR A 307 16.88 11.12 5.60
CA THR A 307 17.03 12.41 6.30
C THR A 307 17.70 13.49 5.47
N GLY A 308 18.50 13.15 4.46
CA GLY A 308 19.15 14.12 3.57
C GLY A 308 18.16 14.89 2.70
N LEU A 309 17.11 14.23 2.21
CA LEU A 309 16.07 14.85 1.38
C LEU A 309 15.19 15.79 2.19
N ILE A 310 14.81 15.35 3.40
CA ILE A 310 14.02 16.16 4.34
C ILE A 310 14.79 17.45 4.68
N ASN A 311 16.06 17.33 5.03
CA ASN A 311 16.92 18.48 5.31
C ASN A 311 17.09 19.43 4.11
N ALA A 312 17.00 18.94 2.88
CA ALA A 312 17.07 19.79 1.69
C ALA A 312 15.79 20.61 1.49
N VAL A 313 14.62 20.05 1.83
CA VAL A 313 13.32 20.73 1.73
C VAL A 313 13.09 21.70 2.89
N THR A 314 13.56 21.38 4.10
CA THR A 314 13.26 22.16 5.32
C THR A 314 14.36 23.14 5.73
N ARG A 315 15.38 23.36 4.88
CA ARG A 315 16.66 23.97 5.28
C ARG A 315 16.57 25.44 5.71
N ASP A 316 15.62 26.19 5.16
CA ASP A 316 15.57 27.65 5.24
C ASP A 316 14.27 28.22 5.85
N GLY A 317 13.42 27.38 6.48
CA GLY A 317 12.11 27.81 6.99
C GLY A 317 11.69 27.22 8.34
N ASP A 318 10.69 27.85 8.98
CA ASP A 318 10.00 27.37 10.18
C ASP A 318 9.01 26.23 9.85
N ILE A 319 9.41 25.29 8.98
CA ILE A 319 8.59 24.16 8.56
C ILE A 319 8.65 23.08 9.64
N LYS A 320 7.49 22.66 10.14
CA LYS A 320 7.40 21.52 11.05
C LYS A 320 7.52 20.21 10.28
N ILE A 321 8.11 19.22 10.93
CA ILE A 321 8.21 17.86 10.40
C ILE A 321 7.28 16.96 11.23
N GLY A 322 6.34 16.31 10.55
CA GLY A 322 5.53 15.23 11.10
C GLY A 322 5.92 13.89 10.46
N GLU A 323 5.50 12.78 11.07
CA GLU A 323 5.75 11.43 10.54
C GLU A 323 4.43 10.72 10.22
N LEU A 324 4.31 10.12 9.03
CA LEU A 324 3.22 9.26 8.62
C LEU A 324 3.79 7.90 8.21
N ASP A 325 3.30 6.84 8.85
CA ASP A 325 3.56 5.46 8.47
C ASP A 325 2.34 5.00 7.64
N PRO A 326 2.45 4.85 6.30
CA PRO A 326 1.29 4.58 5.44
C PRO A 326 0.71 3.17 5.66
N ALA A 327 1.54 2.20 6.04
CA ALA A 327 1.15 0.80 6.17
C ALA A 327 1.26 0.26 7.61
N GLY A 328 1.68 1.08 8.58
CA GLY A 328 1.86 0.65 9.96
C GLY A 328 3.03 -0.31 10.13
N GLU A 329 4.09 -0.17 9.35
CA GLU A 329 5.25 -1.08 9.32
C GLU A 329 5.96 -1.20 10.66
N LEU A 330 5.86 -0.17 11.51
CA LEU A 330 6.45 -0.18 12.85
C LEU A 330 5.53 -0.73 13.93
N LEU A 331 4.24 -0.90 13.63
CA LEU A 331 3.24 -1.39 14.56
C LEU A 331 3.30 -2.92 14.69
N GLU A 332 2.91 -3.42 15.86
CA GLU A 332 2.80 -4.87 16.07
C GLU A 332 1.59 -5.41 15.29
N PRO A 333 1.76 -6.45 14.44
CA PRO A 333 0.66 -7.05 13.69
C PRO A 333 -0.45 -7.59 14.60
N GLY A 334 -1.68 -7.53 14.12
CA GLY A 334 -2.86 -8.00 14.85
C GLY A 334 -4.09 -7.08 14.70
N PRO A 335 -5.19 -7.39 15.40
CA PRO A 335 -6.49 -6.76 15.18
C PRO A 335 -6.52 -5.25 15.49
N GLU A 336 -5.62 -4.76 16.35
CA GLU A 336 -5.57 -3.34 16.73
C GLU A 336 -4.76 -2.45 15.77
N LEU A 337 -3.94 -3.06 14.89
CA LEU A 337 -3.00 -2.32 14.05
C LEU A 337 -3.71 -1.30 13.16
N TYR A 338 -4.80 -1.66 12.48
CA TYR A 338 -5.51 -0.75 11.57
C TYR A 338 -6.04 0.49 12.31
N ARG A 339 -6.64 0.30 13.50
CA ARG A 339 -7.09 1.41 14.34
C ARG A 339 -5.91 2.29 14.75
N GLN A 340 -4.81 1.70 15.18
CA GLN A 340 -3.64 2.44 15.63
C GLN A 340 -2.96 3.21 14.48
N LEU A 341 -2.88 2.61 13.29
CA LEU A 341 -2.39 3.21 12.05
C LEU A 341 -3.13 4.53 11.77
N MET A 342 -4.46 4.46 11.66
CA MET A 342 -5.29 5.62 11.32
C MET A 342 -5.24 6.71 12.41
N LEU A 343 -5.25 6.30 13.69
CA LEU A 343 -5.14 7.24 14.81
C LEU A 343 -3.76 7.91 14.88
N ASN A 344 -2.67 7.18 14.59
CA ASN A 344 -1.32 7.74 14.58
C ASN A 344 -1.17 8.76 13.45
N ALA A 345 -1.60 8.41 12.23
CA ALA A 345 -1.60 9.33 11.11
C ALA A 345 -2.35 10.63 11.44
N SER A 346 -3.56 10.51 11.98
CA SER A 346 -4.38 11.67 12.34
C SER A 346 -3.79 12.51 13.47
N LYS A 347 -3.18 11.88 14.49
CA LYS A 347 -2.47 12.60 15.57
C LYS A 347 -1.25 13.35 15.04
N SER A 348 -0.49 12.73 14.14
CA SER A 348 0.70 13.33 13.54
C SER A 348 0.35 14.54 12.69
N LEU A 349 -0.65 14.39 11.80
CA LEU A 349 -1.22 15.50 11.02
C LEU A 349 -1.65 16.64 11.93
N ARG A 350 -2.40 16.34 13.00
CA ARG A 350 -2.83 17.34 13.98
C ARG A 350 -1.66 18.05 14.66
N ALA A 351 -0.69 17.30 15.16
CA ALA A 351 0.46 17.88 15.86
C ALA A 351 1.28 18.81 14.95
N CYS A 352 1.41 18.44 13.67
CA CYS A 352 2.15 19.24 12.70
C CYS A 352 1.35 20.48 12.25
N LEU A 353 0.09 20.31 11.86
CA LEU A 353 -0.74 21.35 11.26
C LEU A 353 -1.37 22.35 12.25
N GLY A 354 -1.46 22.02 13.55
CA GLY A 354 -2.05 22.88 14.60
C GLY A 354 -3.32 22.31 15.20
#